data_AF-A0ABD0PBX2-F1
#
_entry.id   AF-A0ABD0PBX2-F1
#
_cell.length_a   1.000
_cell.length_b   1.000
_cell.length_c   1.000
_cell.angle_alpha   90.00
_cell.angle_beta   90.00
_cell.angle_gamma   90.00
#
_symmetry.space_group_name_H-M   'P 1'
#
loop_
_entity.id
_entity.type
_entity.pdbx_description
1 polymer ?
#
loop_
_entity_poly.entity_id
_entity_poly.type
_entity_poly.pdbx_seq_one_letter_code
_entity_poly.pdbx_strand_id
1 'polypeptide(L)' 'MDFRTPPGFDRTRNAEIGNKDIRLKHLEEAFTSEHWLVRIYRVKKQENRQALDHKLRNIAAKQKYTSKK' A
#
# COMPACT_ATOMS: atom_id res chain seq x y z
N MET A 1 -12.92 8.65 25.09
CA MET A 1 -11.58 8.10 24.81
C MET A 1 -10.96 7.76 26.14
N ASP A 2 -10.70 6.48 26.40
CA ASP A 2 -9.97 6.08 27.60
C ASP A 2 -8.47 6.28 27.32
N PHE A 3 -7.85 7.26 27.98
CA PHE A 3 -6.47 7.69 27.69
C PHE A 3 -5.41 6.74 28.25
N ARG A 4 -5.81 5.67 28.94
CA ARG A 4 -4.92 4.69 29.56
C ARG A 4 -4.51 3.56 28.62
N THR A 5 -5.19 3.41 27.50
CA THR A 5 -4.98 2.31 26.54
C THR A 5 -4.04 2.77 25.41
N PRO A 6 -3.06 1.95 24.99
CA PRO A 6 -2.17 2.32 23.88
C PRO A 6 -2.94 2.55 22.57
N PRO A 7 -2.41 3.37 21.65
CA PRO A 7 -3.05 3.64 20.36
C PRO A 7 -3.10 2.40 19.47
N GLY A 8 -4.24 2.17 18.82
CA GLY A 8 -4.45 0.99 17.97
C GLY A 8 -4.58 -0.30 18.77
N PHE A 9 -5.35 -0.27 19.86
CA PHE A 9 -5.65 -1.42 20.70
C PHE A 9 -6.97 -2.09 20.30
N ASP A 10 -6.96 -3.41 20.16
CA ASP A 10 -8.17 -4.19 19.93
C ASP A 10 -8.79 -4.64 21.26
N ARG A 11 -10.00 -4.17 21.54
CA ARG A 11 -10.74 -4.45 22.79
C ARG A 11 -11.23 -5.88 22.92
N THR A 12 -11.48 -6.59 21.82
CA THR A 12 -11.96 -7.97 21.83
C THR A 12 -10.81 -8.94 22.05
N ARG A 13 -9.64 -8.66 21.46
CA ARG A 13 -8.44 -9.48 21.57
C ARG A 13 -7.53 -9.09 22.75
N ASN A 14 -7.78 -7.95 23.39
CA ASN A 14 -6.95 -7.38 24.46
C ASN A 14 -5.47 -7.27 24.08
N ALA A 15 -5.20 -6.88 22.83
CA ALA A 15 -3.85 -6.79 22.28
C ALA A 15 -3.65 -5.54 21.43
N GLU A 16 -2.42 -5.04 21.41
CA GLU A 16 -2.01 -3.94 20.53
C GLU A 16 -1.76 -4.45 19.11
N ILE A 17 -2.21 -3.69 18.10
CA ILE A 17 -1.99 -4.02 16.70
C ILE A 17 -0.49 -3.84 16.37
N GLY A 18 0.15 -4.92 15.90
CA GLY A 18 1.56 -4.91 15.51
C GLY A 18 1.84 -4.09 14.24
N ASN A 19 1.15 -4.35 13.13
CA ASN A 19 1.27 -3.54 11.91
C ASN A 19 0.17 -2.47 11.84
N LYS A 20 0.53 -1.23 12.18
CA LYS A 20 -0.42 -0.12 12.23
C LYS A 20 -0.71 0.50 10.86
N ASP A 21 0.23 0.38 9.92
CA ASP A 21 0.14 1.02 8.60
C ASP A 21 -0.14 -0.02 7.51
N ILE A 22 -1.43 -0.26 7.25
CA ILE A 22 -1.88 -1.15 6.17
C ILE A 22 -2.43 -0.35 4.99
N ARG A 23 -2.17 -0.85 3.77
CA ARG A 23 -2.72 -0.28 2.53
C ARG A 23 -3.30 -1.39 1.67
N LEU A 24 -4.54 -1.21 1.24
CA LEU A 24 -5.23 -2.17 0.39
C LEU A 24 -5.04 -1.81 -1.09
N LYS A 25 -4.44 -2.74 -1.85
CA LYS A 25 -4.14 -2.54 -3.27
C LYS A 25 -5.39 -2.58 -4.14
N HIS A 26 -6.25 -3.57 -3.92
CA HIS A 26 -7.40 -3.86 -4.79
C HIS A 26 -8.76 -3.45 -4.22
N LEU A 27 -8.78 -2.97 -2.98
CA LEU A 27 -10.00 -2.57 -2.29
C LEU A 27 -9.90 -1.10 -1.90
N GLU A 28 -11.05 -0.45 -1.86
CA GLU A 28 -11.21 0.86 -1.23
C GLU A 28 -12.40 0.83 -0.27
N GLU A 29 -12.29 1.62 0.79
CA GLU A 29 -13.34 1.75 1.78
C GLU A 29 -14.48 2.59 1.21
N ALA A 30 -15.67 2.00 1.12
CA ALA A 30 -16.86 2.68 0.63
C ALA A 30 -17.73 3.20 1.79
N PHE A 31 -17.72 2.49 2.92
CA PHE A 31 -18.48 2.87 4.10
C PHE A 31 -17.87 2.25 5.37
N THR A 32 -17.91 3.02 6.45
CA THR A 32 -17.62 2.55 7.81
C THR A 32 -18.71 3.05 8.73
N SER A 33 -19.33 2.12 9.49
CA SER A 33 -20.34 2.47 10.49
C SER A 33 -19.75 3.33 11.62
N GLU A 34 -20.57 4.12 12.30
CA GLU A 34 -20.17 5.02 13.41
C GLU A 34 -19.30 4.33 14.46
N HIS A 35 -19.72 3.14 14.90
CA HIS A 35 -19.04 2.36 15.94
C HIS A 35 -18.12 1.26 15.37
N TRP A 36 -17.82 1.32 14.07
CA TRP A 36 -16.86 0.44 13.38
C TRP A 36 -17.20 -1.06 13.46
N LEU A 37 -18.47 -1.40 13.71
CA LEU A 37 -18.95 -2.80 13.74
C LEU A 37 -19.01 -3.39 12.33
N VAL A 38 -19.37 -2.57 11.33
CA VAL A 38 -19.45 -2.96 9.93
C VAL A 38 -18.59 -2.02 9.07
N ARG A 39 -17.79 -2.62 8.18
CA ARG A 39 -16.99 -1.94 7.16
C ARG A 39 -17.27 -2.58 5.81
N ILE A 40 -17.58 -1.76 4.82
CA ILE A 40 -17.89 -2.21 3.47
C ILE A 40 -16.80 -1.71 2.52
N TYR A 41 -16.16 -2.67 1.87
CA TYR A 41 -15.13 -2.41 0.87
C TYR A 41 -15.67 -2.70 -0.52
N ARG A 42 -15.35 -1.83 -1.49
CA ARG A 42 -15.61 -2.10 -2.90
C ARG A 42 -14.32 -2.49 -3.61
N VAL A 43 -14.47 -3.37 -4.59
CA VAL A 43 -13.36 -3.81 -5.44
C VAL A 43 -13.01 -2.69 -6.42
N LYS A 44 -11.75 -2.26 -6.40
CA LYS A 44 -11.23 -1.30 -7.38
C LYS A 44 -11.22 -1.95 -8.76
N LYS A 45 -11.42 -1.14 -9.80
CA LYS A 45 -11.18 -1.59 -11.18
C LYS A 45 -9.74 -2.05 -11.31
N GLN A 46 -9.52 -3.05 -12.17
CA GLN A 46 -8.17 -3.50 -12.47
C GLN A 46 -7.36 -2.34 -13.05
N GLU A 47 -6.09 -2.27 -12.67
CA GLU A 47 -5.15 -1.30 -13.22
C GLU A 47 -5.09 -1.47 -14.74
N ASN A 48 -5.13 -0.35 -15.46
CA ASN A 48 -5.14 -0.35 -16.93
C ASN A 48 -3.85 -0.91 -17.54
N ARG A 49 -2.74 -0.92 -16.77
CA ARG A 49 -1.45 -1.48 -17.18
C ARG A 49 -0.75 -2.15 -16.00
N GLN A 50 0.01 -3.20 -16.27
CA GLN A 50 0.91 -3.80 -15.28
C GLN A 50 2.09 -2.85 -15.04
N ALA A 51 2.35 -2.51 -13.78
CA ALA A 51 3.52 -1.74 -13.41
C ALA A 51 4.78 -2.61 -13.56
N LEU A 52 5.86 -2.03 -14.07
CA LEU A 52 7.18 -2.66 -14.02
C LEU A 52 7.66 -2.63 -12.57
N ASP A 53 7.93 -3.80 -12.00
CA ASP A 53 8.44 -3.95 -10.64
C ASP A 53 9.89 -3.43 -10.49
N HIS A 54 10.58 -3.25 -11.62
CA HIS A 54 11.96 -2.81 -11.66
C HIS A 54 12.09 -1.49 -12.42
N LYS A 55 12.98 -0.61 -11.94
CA LYS A 55 13.35 0.60 -12.68
C LYS A 55 13.90 0.20 -14.05
N LEU A 56 13.45 0.90 -15.09
CA LEU A 56 14.05 0.81 -16.42
C LEU A 56 15.55 1.10 -16.30
N ARG A 57 16.37 0.13 -16.70
CA ARG A 57 17.82 0.32 -16.75
C ARG A 57 18.11 1.39 -17.78
N ASN A 58 18.59 2.56 -17.33
CA ASN A 58 19.19 3.55 -18.21
C ASN A 58 20.49 2.98 -18.77
N ILE A 59 20.41 2.27 -19.89
CA ILE A 59 21.58 1.93 -20.68
C ILE A 59 21.93 3.20 -21.46
N ALA A 60 22.69 4.10 -20.83
CA ALA A 60 23.38 5.14 -21.58
C ALA A 60 24.26 4.41 -22.61
N ALA A 61 23.92 4.56 -23.88
CA ALA A 61 24.68 3.96 -24.97
C ALA A 61 26.14 4.38 -24.82
N LYS A 62 27.02 3.45 -24.44
CA LYS A 62 28.48 3.69 -24.46
C LYS A 62 28.83 4.05 -25.90
N GLN A 63 29.12 5.33 -26.15
CA GLN A 63 29.65 5.82 -27.42
C GLN A 63 30.90 5.00 -27.73
N LYS A 64 30.79 4.09 -28.70
CA LYS A 64 31.94 3.34 -29.21
C LYS A 64 32.79 4.33 -30.01
N TYR A 65 33.83 4.86 -29.39
CA TYR A 65 34.81 5.67 -30.10
C TYR A 65 35.50 4.78 -31.14
N THR A 66 35.15 4.95 -32.42
CA THR A 66 35.87 4.31 -33.51
C THR A 66 37.16 5.11 -33.71
N SER A 67 38.31 4.54 -33.36
CA SER A 67 39.60 5.10 -33.75
C SER A 67 39.69 5.09 -35.28
N LYS A 68 39.78 6.27 -35.89
CA LYS A 68 40.10 6.39 -37.32
C LYS A 68 41.61 6.24 -37.50
N LYS A 69 41.95 5.45 -38.50
CA LYS A 69 43.30 5.02 -38.90
C LYS A 69 44.10 6.15 -39.53
#